data_AF-A0A968LPM2-F1
#
_entry.id   AF-A0A968LPM2-F1
#
_cell.length_a   1.000
_cell.length_b   1.000
_cell.length_c   1.000
_cell.angle_alpha   90.00
_cell.angle_beta   90.00
_cell.angle_gamma   90.00
#
_symmetry.space_group_name_H-M   'P 1'
#
loop_
_entity.id
_entity.type
_entity.pdbx_description
1 polymer ?
#
loop_
_entity_poly.entity_id
_entity_poly.type
_entity_poly.pdbx_seq_one_letter_code
_entity_poly.pdbx_strand_id
1 'polypeptide(L)'
;MTFGTTMEAVALACAQVEELRQWVRQHCGIHSGTGDRWLPVVLTARGPLYGEVIGRTAAGHYVQPVATTDAQKQPLYGLARHVLDHLAAPPAVYLFQVAFGDPTLTFDRLIPFPDHPAIASVGVQEPDLFRCHWLCLTGNPIRDLIIHQTS
;
A
#
# COMPACT_ATOMS: atom_id res chain seq x y z
N MET A 1 4.51 -3.15 27.94
CA MET A 1 5.00 -2.94 26.57
C MET A 1 4.59 -4.14 25.74
N THR A 2 3.46 -4.04 25.05
CA THR A 2 2.84 -5.11 24.25
C THR A 2 3.19 -4.84 22.78
N PHE A 3 4.40 -5.23 22.35
CA PHE A 3 4.84 -5.03 20.97
C PHE A 3 4.52 -6.22 20.05
N GLY A 4 3.90 -7.30 20.56
CA GLY A 4 3.63 -8.52 19.78
C GLY A 4 2.23 -8.62 19.15
N THR A 5 1.20 -7.99 19.73
CA THR A 5 -0.20 -8.33 19.40
C THR A 5 -0.76 -7.62 18.17
N THR A 6 -0.20 -6.48 17.75
CA THR A 6 -0.84 -5.65 16.72
C THR A 6 -0.49 -6.07 15.30
N MET A 7 0.77 -6.42 15.01
CA MET A 7 1.17 -6.80 13.65
C MET A 7 0.65 -8.18 13.26
N GLU A 8 0.64 -9.14 14.19
CA GLU A 8 0.06 -10.47 13.96
C GLU A 8 -1.44 -10.39 13.64
N ALA A 9 -2.18 -9.57 14.38
CA ALA A 9 -3.61 -9.33 14.11
C ALA A 9 -3.84 -8.72 12.73
N VAL A 10 -3.02 -7.74 12.33
CA VAL A 10 -3.09 -7.13 10.99
C VAL A 10 -2.73 -8.15 9.91
N ALA A 11 -1.70 -8.97 10.12
CA ALA A 11 -1.32 -10.03 9.19
C ALA A 11 -2.44 -11.06 9.00
N LEU A 12 -3.10 -11.46 10.09
CA LEU A 12 -4.24 -12.36 10.04
C LEU A 12 -5.43 -11.75 9.29
N ALA A 13 -5.77 -10.49 9.57
CA ALA A 13 -6.84 -9.78 8.87
C ALA A 13 -6.54 -9.62 7.37
N CYS A 14 -5.29 -9.35 7.00
CA CYS A 14 -4.86 -9.28 5.61
C CYS A 14 -4.90 -10.65 4.91
N ALA A 15 -4.65 -11.74 5.64
CA ALA A 15 -4.76 -13.10 5.12
C ALA A 15 -6.23 -13.51 4.87
N GLN A 16 -7.17 -12.95 5.64
CA GLN A 16 -8.62 -13.11 5.44
C GLN A 16 -9.15 -12.19 4.32
N VAL A 17 -8.62 -12.37 3.11
CA VAL A 17 -8.86 -11.47 1.96
C VAL A 17 -10.36 -11.22 1.70
N GLU A 18 -11.19 -12.25 1.75
CA GLU A 18 -12.63 -12.11 1.48
C GLU A 18 -13.38 -11.35 2.58
N GLU A 19 -12.97 -11.50 3.84
CA GLU A 19 -13.55 -10.75 4.95
C GLU A 19 -13.19 -9.26 4.84
N LEU A 20 -11.93 -8.96 4.53
CA LEU A 20 -11.49 -7.58 4.33
C LEU A 20 -12.16 -6.94 3.10
N ARG A 21 -12.31 -7.69 2.00
CA ARG A 21 -13.08 -7.27 0.81
C ARG A 21 -14.53 -6.95 1.14
N GLN A 22 -15.19 -7.81 1.92
CA GLN A 22 -16.55 -7.58 2.38
C GLN A 22 -16.64 -6.31 3.23
N TRP A 23 -15.70 -6.13 4.16
CA TRP A 23 -15.64 -4.93 5.00
C TRP A 23 -15.48 -3.66 4.15
N VAL A 24 -14.53 -3.65 3.20
CA VAL A 24 -14.28 -2.53 2.28
C VAL A 24 -15.53 -2.21 1.46
N ARG A 25 -16.24 -3.22 0.97
CA ARG A 25 -17.49 -3.01 0.23
C ARG A 25 -18.57 -2.36 1.09
N GLN A 26 -18.74 -2.83 2.33
CA GLN A 26 -19.78 -2.36 3.23
C GLN A 26 -19.51 -0.95 3.77
N HIS A 27 -18.25 -0.62 4.07
CA HIS A 27 -17.90 0.61 4.78
C HIS A 27 -17.28 1.69 3.88
N CYS A 28 -16.70 1.30 2.74
CA CYS A 28 -16.09 2.24 1.80
C CYS A 28 -16.86 2.33 0.47
N GLY A 29 -17.83 1.44 0.23
CA GLY A 29 -18.58 1.40 -1.04
C GLY A 29 -17.74 0.99 -2.24
N ILE A 30 -16.56 0.39 -2.02
CA ILE A 30 -15.63 -0.02 -3.09
C ILE A 30 -15.84 -1.49 -3.42
N HIS A 31 -15.96 -1.79 -4.72
CA HIS A 31 -16.11 -3.17 -5.19
C HIS A 31 -14.81 -3.96 -5.05
N SER A 32 -14.92 -5.28 -4.96
CA SER A 32 -13.77 -6.17 -4.92
C SER A 32 -13.47 -6.74 -6.30
N GLY A 33 -12.20 -6.97 -6.62
CA GLY A 33 -11.75 -7.46 -7.92
C GLY A 33 -10.32 -7.98 -7.90
N THR A 34 -9.84 -8.46 -9.05
CA THR A 34 -8.42 -8.79 -9.22
C THR A 34 -7.65 -7.51 -9.52
N GLY A 35 -6.65 -7.20 -8.69
CA GLY A 35 -5.84 -6.00 -8.81
C GLY A 35 -4.54 -6.26 -9.55
N ASP A 36 -4.08 -5.27 -10.31
CA ASP A 36 -2.83 -5.31 -11.08
C ASP A 36 -1.95 -4.06 -10.84
N ARG A 37 -2.35 -3.24 -9.86
CA ARG A 37 -1.63 -2.07 -9.37
C ARG A 37 -1.48 -2.15 -7.86
N TRP A 38 -0.39 -1.59 -7.34
CA TRP A 38 -0.13 -1.53 -5.91
C TRP A 38 0.14 -0.08 -5.53
N LEU A 39 -0.62 0.47 -4.59
CA LEU A 39 -0.25 1.69 -3.90
C LEU A 39 0.62 1.34 -2.68
N PRO A 40 1.88 1.77 -2.64
CA PRO A 40 2.67 1.70 -1.43
C PRO A 40 2.21 2.77 -0.43
N VAL A 41 1.99 2.35 0.81
CA VAL A 41 1.69 3.24 1.92
C VAL A 41 2.71 2.99 3.02
N VAL A 42 3.56 3.98 3.28
CA VAL A 42 4.51 3.97 4.39
C VAL A 42 3.82 4.61 5.58
N LEU A 43 3.21 3.79 6.44
CA LEU A 43 2.55 4.27 7.64
C LEU A 43 3.61 4.57 8.70
N THR A 44 3.69 5.83 9.12
CA THR A 44 4.59 6.27 10.19
C THR A 44 3.79 6.65 11.44
N ALA A 45 4.47 6.90 12.56
CA ALA A 45 3.83 7.46 13.76
C ALA A 45 3.18 8.84 13.53
N ARG A 46 3.56 9.56 12.47
CA ARG A 46 2.99 10.88 12.11
C ARG A 46 1.83 10.77 11.11
N GLY A 47 1.61 9.60 10.53
CA GLY A 47 0.64 9.39 9.47
C GLY A 47 1.24 8.69 8.23
N PRO A 48 0.40 8.42 7.22
CA PRO A 48 0.81 7.75 6.00
C PRO A 48 1.59 8.69 5.07
N LEU A 49 2.68 8.17 4.51
CA LEU A 49 3.30 8.70 3.30
C LEU A 49 2.90 7.79 2.15
N TYR A 50 2.33 8.38 1.10
CA TYR A 50 1.88 7.64 -0.08
C TYR A 50 2.99 7.61 -1.12
N GLY A 51 3.42 6.42 -1.52
CA GLY A 51 4.36 6.24 -2.61
C GLY A 51 3.66 6.32 -3.97
N GLU A 52 4.44 6.44 -5.03
CA GLU A 52 3.89 6.34 -6.39
C GLU A 52 3.42 4.92 -6.68
N VAL A 53 2.35 4.80 -7.47
CA VAL A 53 1.74 3.51 -7.81
C VAL A 53 2.73 2.62 -8.55
N ILE A 54 2.76 1.35 -8.16
CA ILE A 54 3.51 0.28 -8.81
C ILE A 54 2.57 -0.49 -9.72
N GLY A 55 3.04 -0.88 -10.91
CA GLY A 55 2.31 -1.78 -11.79
C GLY A 55 3.16 -2.93 -12.27
N ARG A 56 2.57 -3.75 -13.15
CA ARG A 56 3.23 -4.91 -13.75
C ARG A 56 3.17 -4.80 -15.27
N THR A 57 4.31 -4.93 -15.93
CA THR A 57 4.39 -4.95 -17.40
C THR A 57 3.88 -6.28 -17.96
N ALA A 58 3.61 -6.34 -19.27
CA ALA A 58 3.23 -7.59 -19.93
C ALA A 58 4.30 -8.70 -19.82
N ALA A 59 5.57 -8.32 -19.69
CA ALA A 59 6.69 -9.25 -19.43
C ALA A 59 6.77 -9.71 -17.96
N GLY A 60 5.91 -9.19 -17.09
CA GLY A 60 5.83 -9.58 -15.69
C GLY A 60 6.72 -8.78 -14.74
N HIS A 61 7.48 -7.80 -15.23
CA HIS A 61 8.33 -6.93 -14.39
C HIS A 61 7.50 -5.89 -13.64
N TYR A 62 7.90 -5.58 -12.41
CA TYR A 62 7.31 -4.48 -11.64
C TYR A 62 7.95 -3.15 -12.03
N VAL A 63 7.14 -2.11 -12.16
CA VAL A 63 7.57 -0.76 -12.53
C VAL A 63 6.94 0.29 -11.61
N GLN A 64 7.73 1.29 -11.28
CA GLN A 64 7.35 2.46 -10.50
C GLN A 64 8.07 3.68 -11.11
N PRO A 65 7.43 4.85 -11.23
CA PRO A 65 5.99 5.09 -11.05
C PRO A 65 5.17 4.61 -12.25
N VAL A 66 3.90 4.25 -12.01
CA VAL A 66 2.89 4.12 -13.06
C VAL A 66 2.09 5.41 -13.15
N ALA A 67 1.94 5.92 -14.37
CA ALA A 67 1.13 7.12 -14.64
C ALA A 67 -0.29 6.93 -14.10
N THR A 68 -0.62 7.73 -13.09
CA THR A 68 -1.92 7.70 -12.40
C THR A 68 -2.36 9.15 -12.19
N THR A 69 -3.59 9.46 -12.60
CA THR A 69 -4.17 10.81 -12.43
C THR A 69 -4.50 11.09 -10.97
N ASP A 70 -4.59 12.36 -10.58
CA ASP A 70 -5.01 12.72 -9.21
C ASP A 70 -6.43 12.25 -8.89
N ALA A 71 -7.32 12.22 -9.90
CA ALA A 71 -8.67 11.68 -9.76
C ALA A 71 -8.68 10.18 -9.41
N GLN A 72 -7.67 9.42 -9.84
CA GLN A 72 -7.48 8.02 -9.46
C GLN A 72 -6.78 7.88 -8.10
N LYS A 73 -5.83 8.77 -7.78
CA LYS A 73 -5.05 8.70 -6.54
C LYS A 73 -5.85 9.08 -5.29
N GLN A 74 -6.67 10.14 -5.36
CA GLN A 74 -7.40 10.64 -4.18
C GLN A 74 -8.35 9.60 -3.55
N PRO A 75 -9.20 8.89 -4.32
CA PRO A 75 -10.03 7.82 -3.75
C PRO A 75 -9.19 6.70 -3.13
N LEU A 76 -8.04 6.38 -3.73
CA LEU A 76 -7.16 5.33 -3.27
C LEU A 76 -6.48 5.69 -1.94
N TYR A 77 -6.08 6.95 -1.76
CA TYR A 77 -5.55 7.46 -0.48
C TYR A 77 -6.61 7.42 0.62
N GLY A 78 -7.84 7.84 0.30
CA GLY A 78 -8.98 7.75 1.22
C GLY A 78 -9.27 6.31 1.64
N LEU A 79 -9.32 5.37 0.69
CA LEU A 79 -9.49 3.95 0.96
C LEU A 79 -8.37 3.42 1.86
N ALA A 80 -7.11 3.69 1.50
CA ALA A 80 -5.97 3.22 2.27
C ALA A 80 -6.02 3.69 3.72
N ARG A 81 -6.34 4.98 3.93
CA ARG A 81 -6.50 5.55 5.27
C ARG A 81 -7.60 4.84 6.06
N HIS A 82 -8.79 4.67 5.49
CA HIS A 82 -9.91 4.01 6.19
C HIS A 82 -9.59 2.56 6.57
N VAL A 83 -8.98 1.81 5.67
CA VAL A 83 -8.61 0.40 5.94
C VAL A 83 -7.55 0.31 7.03
N LEU A 84 -6.49 1.12 6.96
CA LEU A 84 -5.43 1.09 7.97
C LEU A 84 -5.92 1.55 9.34
N ASP A 85 -6.80 2.55 9.40
CA ASP A 85 -7.43 3.01 10.64
C ASP A 85 -8.35 1.91 11.22
N HIS A 86 -9.15 1.24 10.39
CA HIS A 86 -9.99 0.12 10.81
C HIS A 86 -9.19 -1.03 11.43
N LEU A 87 -8.04 -1.37 10.83
CA LEU A 87 -7.17 -2.43 11.30
C LEU A 87 -6.29 -2.02 12.49
N ALA A 88 -6.37 -0.75 12.93
CA ALA A 88 -5.44 -0.16 13.90
C ALA A 88 -3.97 -0.45 13.52
N ALA A 89 -3.66 -0.29 12.23
CA ALA A 89 -2.41 -0.73 11.64
C ALA A 89 -1.20 -0.02 12.29
N PRO A 90 -0.17 -0.75 12.74
CA PRO A 90 1.03 -0.15 13.30
C PRO A 90 1.93 0.44 12.20
N PRO A 91 2.92 1.29 12.55
CA PRO A 91 3.88 1.79 11.58
C PRO A 91 4.61 0.68 10.83
N ALA A 92 4.46 0.66 9.50
CA ALA A 92 5.07 -0.30 8.58
C ALA A 92 4.83 0.15 7.13
N VAL A 93 5.29 -0.67 6.18
CA VAL A 93 4.92 -0.55 4.77
C VAL A 93 3.78 -1.49 4.46
N TYR A 94 2.78 -0.95 3.77
CA TYR A 94 1.60 -1.66 3.30
C TYR A 94 1.47 -1.51 1.80
N LEU A 95 1.10 -2.58 1.09
CA LEU A 95 0.80 -2.53 -0.34
C LEU A 95 -0.71 -2.75 -0.53
N PHE A 96 -1.40 -1.73 -1.03
CA PHE A 96 -2.81 -1.83 -1.42
C PHE A 96 -2.89 -2.29 -2.87
N GLN A 97 -3.29 -3.54 -3.08
CA GLN A 97 -3.50 -4.08 -4.42
C GLN A 97 -4.90 -3.73 -4.93
N VAL A 98 -4.95 -3.08 -6.09
CA VAL A 98 -6.17 -2.55 -6.69
C VAL A 98 -6.13 -2.69 -8.21
N ALA A 99 -7.29 -2.53 -8.85
CA ALA A 99 -7.37 -2.24 -10.28
C ALA A 99 -8.16 -0.96 -10.52
N PHE A 100 -7.72 -0.18 -11.51
CA PHE A 100 -8.44 0.99 -12.00
C PHE A 100 -9.27 0.57 -13.21
N GLY A 101 -10.59 0.50 -13.05
CA GLY A 101 -11.54 0.51 -14.15
C GLY A 101 -11.99 1.94 -14.44
N ASP A 102 -12.44 2.20 -15.66
CA ASP A 102 -13.25 3.39 -15.95
C ASP A 102 -14.73 3.03 -15.72
N PRO A 103 -15.43 3.57 -14.71
CA PRO A 103 -15.04 4.59 -13.74
C PRO A 103 -14.68 4.03 -12.34
N THR A 104 -14.53 2.71 -12.19
CA THR A 104 -14.53 2.05 -10.88
C THR A 104 -13.14 1.65 -10.37
N LEU A 105 -12.77 2.14 -9.20
CA LEU A 105 -11.71 1.55 -8.39
C LEU A 105 -12.18 0.22 -7.80
N THR A 106 -11.35 -0.82 -7.88
CA THR A 106 -11.61 -2.11 -7.21
C THR A 106 -10.51 -2.46 -6.24
N PHE A 107 -10.89 -2.98 -5.08
CA PHE A 107 -9.97 -3.46 -4.05
C PHE A 107 -9.73 -4.97 -4.19
N ASP A 108 -8.48 -5.39 -4.24
CA ASP A 108 -8.10 -6.81 -4.23
C ASP A 108 -7.73 -7.24 -2.82
N ARG A 109 -6.63 -6.71 -2.29
CA ARG A 109 -6.09 -7.12 -0.99
C ARG A 109 -5.16 -6.06 -0.41
N LEU A 110 -4.91 -6.20 0.88
CA LEU A 110 -3.87 -5.48 1.60
C LEU A 110 -2.72 -6.46 1.91
N ILE A 111 -1.48 -6.04 1.68
CA ILE A 111 -0.29 -6.81 2.02
C ILE A 111 0.51 -6.01 3.07
N PRO A 112 0.69 -6.53 4.31
CA PRO A 112 1.25 -5.76 5.42
C PRO A 112 2.78 -5.81 5.51
N PHE A 113 3.45 -5.83 4.36
CA PHE A 113 4.92 -5.82 4.23
C PHE A 113 5.32 -5.50 2.77
N PRO A 114 6.59 -5.13 2.50
CA PRO A 114 7.10 -4.92 1.15
C PRO A 114 7.25 -6.27 0.41
N ASP A 115 6.17 -6.75 -0.19
CA ASP A 115 6.14 -7.96 -1.02
C ASP A 115 6.77 -7.71 -2.41
N HIS A 116 6.76 -8.71 -3.31
CA HIS A 116 7.39 -8.69 -4.64
C HIS A 116 7.28 -7.35 -5.41
N PRO A 117 6.13 -6.64 -5.47
CA PRO A 117 6.03 -5.35 -6.17
C PRO A 117 7.00 -4.29 -5.63
N ALA A 118 7.36 -4.35 -4.35
CA ALA A 118 8.26 -3.40 -3.71
C ALA A 118 9.66 -3.34 -4.33
N ILE A 119 10.07 -4.38 -5.07
CA ILE A 119 11.34 -4.37 -5.82
C ILE A 119 11.43 -3.22 -6.82
N ALA A 120 10.29 -2.74 -7.34
CA ALA A 120 10.25 -1.60 -8.27
C ALA A 120 10.73 -0.28 -7.64
N SER A 121 10.78 -0.20 -6.30
CA SER A 121 11.30 0.98 -5.60
C SER A 121 12.83 1.02 -5.55
N VAL A 122 13.52 -0.12 -5.73
CA VAL A 122 14.97 -0.19 -5.60
C VAL A 122 15.64 0.54 -6.76
N GLY A 123 16.46 1.55 -6.42
CA GLY A 123 17.14 2.41 -7.41
C GLY A 123 16.22 3.45 -8.07
N VAL A 124 14.94 3.51 -7.68
CA VAL A 124 13.94 4.44 -8.21
C VAL A 124 13.42 5.37 -7.12
N GLN A 125 13.21 4.88 -5.91
CA GLN A 125 12.71 5.66 -4.78
C GLN A 125 13.75 5.69 -3.65
N GLU A 126 13.96 6.85 -3.02
CA GLU A 126 14.77 6.98 -1.81
C GLU A 126 13.93 7.54 -0.64
N PRO A 127 13.88 6.88 0.53
CA PRO A 127 14.32 5.50 0.74
C PRO A 127 13.43 4.49 -0.02
N ASP A 128 14.00 3.37 -0.45
CA ASP A 128 13.22 2.28 -1.03
C ASP A 128 12.23 1.67 -0.01
N LEU A 129 11.27 0.88 -0.46
CA LEU A 129 10.20 0.37 0.39
C LEU A 129 10.67 -0.64 1.45
N PHE A 130 11.76 -1.38 1.20
CA PHE A 130 12.34 -2.26 2.21
C PHE A 130 13.00 -1.45 3.32
N ARG A 131 13.74 -0.40 2.95
CA ARG A 131 14.34 0.54 3.89
C ARG A 131 13.27 1.30 4.66
N CYS A 132 12.19 1.74 4.01
CA CYS A 132 11.04 2.34 4.68
C CYS A 132 10.47 1.40 5.77
N HIS A 133 10.26 0.13 5.42
CA HIS A 133 9.72 -0.85 6.37
C HIS A 133 10.63 -1.01 7.58
N TRP A 134 11.94 -1.16 7.35
CA TRP A 134 12.93 -1.22 8.43
C TRP A 134 12.92 0.04 9.32
N LEU A 135 12.88 1.23 8.72
CA LEU A 135 12.84 2.49 9.45
C LEU A 135 11.56 2.60 10.31
N CYS A 136 10.41 2.19 9.79
CA CYS A 136 9.16 2.12 10.58
C CYS A 136 9.29 1.19 11.78
N LEU A 137 9.78 -0.05 11.58
CA LEU A 137 9.93 -1.03 12.66
C LEU A 137 10.93 -0.60 13.74
N THR A 138 11.93 0.20 13.35
CA THR A 138 12.98 0.70 14.25
C THR A 138 12.67 2.09 14.82
N GLY A 139 11.50 2.66 14.51
CA GLY A 139 11.09 3.97 15.01
C GLY A 139 11.92 5.14 14.44
N ASN A 140 12.63 4.92 13.33
CA ASN A 140 13.42 5.96 12.69
C ASN A 140 12.53 6.84 11.81
N PRO A 141 12.81 8.15 11.75
CA PRO A 141 11.99 9.08 10.98
C PRO A 141 12.16 8.86 9.47
N ILE A 142 11.04 8.87 8.75
CA ILE A 142 10.98 8.96 7.29
C ILE A 142 10.36 10.33 6.99
N ARG A 143 11.09 11.17 6.25
CA ARG A 143 10.66 12.55 5.99
C ARG A 143 9.85 12.66 4.72
N ASP A 144 10.29 11.95 3.69
CA ASP A 144 9.71 12.03 2.36
C ASP A 144 10.04 10.75 1.57
N LEU A 145 9.33 10.54 0.46
CA LEU A 145 9.59 9.50 -0.54
C LEU A 145 9.93 10.19 -1.85
N ILE A 146 11.20 10.12 -2.26
CA ILE A 146 11.69 10.83 -3.44
C ILE A 146 11.78 9.85 -4.60
N ILE A 147 11.09 10.14 -5.72
CA ILE A 147 11.27 9.40 -6.97
C ILE A 147 12.41 10.01 -7.77
N HIS A 148 13.40 9.20 -8.08
CA HIS A 148 14.43 9.49 -9.06
C HIS A 148 13.89 9.16 -10.45
N GLN A 149 13.78 10.17 -11.31
CA GLN A 149 13.49 9.96 -12.73
C GLN A 149 14.63 9.13 -13.33
N THR A 150 14.35 7.89 -13.72
CA THR A 150 15.28 7.11 -14.55
C THR A 150 15.20 7.68 -15.96
N SER A 151 16.32 8.25 -16.42
CA SER A 151 16.48 8.81 -17.77
C SER A 151 16.47 7.74 -18.85
#